data_AF-A0A1D8P4E0-F1
#
_entry.id   AF-A0A1D8P4E0-F1
#
_cell.length_a   1.000
_cell.length_b   1.000
_cell.length_c   1.000
_cell.angle_alpha   90.00
_cell.angle_beta   90.00
_cell.angle_gamma   90.00
#
_symmetry.space_group_name_H-M   'P 1'
#
loop_
_entity.id
_entity.type
_entity.pdbx_description
1 polymer ?
#
loop_
_entity_poly.entity_id
_entity_poly.type
_entity_poly.pdbx_seq_one_letter_code
_entity_poly.pdbx_strand_id
1 'polypeptide(L)'
;MKKNVSTTIFILFTIVLFGQKNIEKLDIYSNENKEIISINEFNTKCKNVVFHCKKYETDSLIINKVLYRYYFGEISKQENKQVRIYLNRLANKDIDTTKNIIIYFKERLVGFNQSIEECTYDVDKSIQENYSIYLNNVTNQSHNEMSLLDFKKVFNNHITKFHSEVRYYDDYEKTAKTKSKCIQKIEKKSNSKINLIVHENIGYKLKNDYFTWAEDTGVIKNMFFEINTGNDLLILKPNGKYFIKNGYVSDSNIIKIANESDWSEYYNDWKKTTEEKFSKGHGIIKKLVQNNVYHLKHCF
;
A
#
# COMPACT_ATOMS: atom_id res chain seq x y z
N MET A 1 -65.67 -26.48 32.82
CA MET A 1 -64.28 -26.81 32.41
C MET A 1 -63.79 -25.76 31.42
N LYS A 2 -63.04 -24.74 31.86
CA LYS A 2 -62.38 -23.76 30.98
C LYS A 2 -60.89 -24.09 30.96
N LYS A 3 -60.35 -24.42 29.78
CA LYS A 3 -58.92 -24.71 29.58
C LYS A 3 -58.16 -23.42 29.26
N ASN A 4 -57.15 -23.15 30.08
CA ASN A 4 -56.16 -22.08 29.93
C ASN A 4 -55.24 -22.38 28.73
N VAL A 5 -55.29 -21.55 27.69
CA VAL A 5 -54.40 -21.64 26.51
C VAL A 5 -53.58 -20.35 26.31
N SER A 6 -53.77 -19.33 27.15
CA SER A 6 -53.18 -18.00 26.91
C SER A 6 -51.78 -17.79 27.49
N THR A 7 -51.24 -18.71 28.30
CA THR A 7 -49.99 -18.43 29.06
C THR A 7 -48.72 -18.97 28.39
N THR A 8 -48.82 -19.82 27.36
CA THR A 8 -47.65 -20.48 26.77
C THR A 8 -46.99 -19.66 25.65
N ILE A 9 -47.68 -18.68 25.05
CA ILE A 9 -47.15 -17.89 23.93
C ILE A 9 -46.23 -16.75 24.38
N PHE A 10 -46.33 -16.29 25.63
CA PHE A 10 -45.52 -15.18 26.13
C PHE A 10 -44.08 -15.57 26.52
N ILE A 11 -43.81 -16.86 26.74
CA ILE A 11 -42.49 -17.35 27.16
C ILE A 11 -41.55 -17.61 25.97
N LEU A 12 -42.09 -17.76 24.74
CA LEU A 12 -41.28 -17.96 23.54
C LEU A 12 -40.70 -16.67 22.95
N PHE A 13 -41.21 -15.50 23.34
CA PHE A 13 -40.73 -14.21 22.80
C PHE A 13 -39.55 -13.62 23.59
N THR A 14 -39.33 -14.03 24.84
CA THR A 14 -38.24 -13.48 25.67
C THR A 14 -36.89 -14.16 25.45
N ILE A 15 -36.84 -15.33 24.80
CA ILE A 15 -35.59 -16.06 24.55
C ILE A 15 -34.82 -15.52 23.33
N VAL A 16 -35.48 -14.77 22.43
CA VAL A 16 -34.84 -14.22 21.22
C VAL A 16 -34.03 -12.94 21.51
N LEU A 17 -34.23 -12.29 22.67
CA LEU A 17 -33.60 -10.99 22.99
C LEU A 17 -32.23 -11.08 23.68
N PHE A 18 -31.72 -12.27 24.00
CA PHE A 18 -30.45 -12.46 24.72
C PHE A 18 -29.32 -13.07 23.88
N GLY A 19 -29.45 -13.12 22.54
CA GLY A 19 -28.56 -13.92 21.68
C GLY A 19 -27.53 -13.18 20.83
N GLN A 20 -27.46 -11.85 20.80
CA GLN A 20 -26.41 -11.14 20.06
C GLN A 20 -25.35 -10.61 21.03
N LYS A 21 -24.64 -11.54 21.69
CA LYS A 21 -23.37 -11.19 22.32
C LYS A 21 -22.45 -10.80 21.18
N ASN A 22 -22.08 -9.51 21.08
CA ASN A 22 -21.08 -9.05 20.11
C ASN A 22 -19.91 -10.02 20.17
N ILE A 23 -19.70 -10.77 19.08
CA ILE A 23 -18.60 -11.73 19.01
C ILE A 23 -17.34 -10.87 19.11
N GLU A 24 -16.66 -10.98 20.25
CA GLU A 24 -15.40 -10.29 20.46
C GLU A 24 -14.43 -10.82 19.40
N LYS A 25 -13.97 -9.92 18.52
CA LYS A 25 -13.05 -10.31 17.46
C LYS A 25 -11.74 -10.74 18.10
N LEU A 26 -11.18 -11.85 17.63
CA LEU A 26 -9.88 -12.31 18.11
C LEU A 26 -8.77 -11.46 17.47
N ASP A 27 -7.98 -10.79 18.30
CA ASP A 27 -6.76 -10.10 17.88
C ASP A 27 -5.58 -11.08 17.77
N ILE A 28 -4.97 -11.11 16.58
CA ILE A 28 -3.75 -11.86 16.29
C ILE A 28 -2.65 -10.86 15.92
N TYR A 29 -1.47 -11.01 16.54
CA TYR A 29 -0.30 -10.19 16.22
C TYR A 29 0.77 -11.06 15.58
N SER A 30 1.30 -10.68 14.43
CA SER A 30 2.39 -11.39 13.76
C SER A 30 3.56 -10.47 13.45
N ASN A 31 4.78 -11.01 13.54
CA ASN A 31 5.98 -10.30 13.13
C ASN A 31 6.17 -10.34 11.59
N GLU A 32 7.25 -9.72 11.13
CA GLU A 32 7.67 -9.66 9.73
C GLU A 32 7.96 -11.02 9.09
N ASN A 33 8.20 -12.06 9.90
CA ASN A 33 8.45 -13.44 9.47
C ASN A 33 7.18 -14.30 9.55
N LYS A 34 6.00 -13.69 9.78
CA LYS A 34 4.69 -14.35 9.93
C LYS A 34 4.55 -15.20 11.20
N GLU A 35 5.46 -15.06 12.16
CA GLU A 35 5.37 -15.74 13.46
C GLU A 35 4.43 -14.96 14.38
N ILE A 36 3.63 -15.66 15.17
CA ILE A 36 2.73 -15.03 16.16
C ILE A 36 3.57 -14.46 17.30
N ILE A 37 3.32 -13.21 17.67
CA ILE A 37 4.06 -12.48 18.70
C ILE A 37 3.11 -11.87 19.75
N SER A 38 3.67 -11.42 20.86
CA SER A 38 2.91 -10.69 21.87
C SER A 38 2.56 -9.26 21.42
N ILE A 39 1.49 -8.70 21.97
CA ILE A 39 1.11 -7.29 21.77
C ILE A 39 2.25 -6.32 22.17
N ASN A 40 3.02 -6.64 23.21
CA ASN A 40 4.15 -5.83 23.66
C ASN A 40 5.28 -5.81 22.64
N GLU A 41 5.58 -6.96 22.04
CA GLU A 41 6.57 -7.07 20.98
C GLU A 41 6.11 -6.35 19.72
N PHE A 42 4.85 -6.52 19.32
CA PHE A 42 4.24 -5.80 18.21
C PHE A 42 4.38 -4.29 18.40
N ASN A 43 3.91 -3.75 19.54
CA ASN A 43 3.99 -2.32 19.86
C ASN A 43 5.43 -1.80 19.87
N THR A 44 6.39 -2.62 20.31
CA THR A 44 7.82 -2.28 20.29
C THR A 44 8.33 -2.19 18.85
N LYS A 45 8.02 -3.17 18.00
CA LYS A 45 8.39 -3.18 16.58
C LYS A 45 7.73 -2.03 15.82
N CYS A 46 6.46 -1.70 16.09
CA CYS A 46 5.75 -0.60 15.43
C CYS A 46 6.33 0.79 15.73
N LYS A 47 7.03 0.95 16.85
CA LYS A 47 7.77 2.18 17.18
C LYS A 47 9.10 2.29 16.44
N ASN A 48 9.58 1.21 15.84
CA ASN A 48 10.84 1.18 15.13
C ASN A 48 10.64 1.56 13.67
N VAL A 49 11.47 2.49 13.20
CA VAL A 49 11.33 3.09 11.89
C VAL A 49 11.56 2.17 10.70
N VAL A 50 12.26 1.04 10.90
CA VAL A 50 12.44 0.02 9.86
C VAL A 50 11.18 -0.79 9.60
N PHE A 51 10.20 -0.72 10.50
CA PHE A 51 8.93 -1.40 10.37
C PHE A 51 7.78 -0.43 10.11
N HIS A 52 6.70 -0.96 9.57
CA HIS A 52 5.39 -0.37 9.60
C HIS A 52 4.38 -1.45 10.00
N CYS A 53 3.29 -1.04 10.64
CA CYS A 53 2.31 -1.97 11.14
C CYS A 53 0.96 -1.74 10.44
N LYS A 54 0.30 -2.83 10.07
CA LYS A 54 -1.01 -2.79 9.41
C LYS A 54 -2.01 -3.65 10.21
N LYS A 55 -3.24 -3.15 10.29
CA LYS A 55 -4.40 -3.85 10.84
C LYS A 55 -5.26 -4.31 9.68
N TYR A 56 -5.61 -5.59 9.66
CA TYR A 56 -6.56 -6.19 8.74
C TYR A 56 -7.73 -6.70 9.56
N GLU A 57 -8.95 -6.31 9.19
CA GLU A 57 -10.14 -6.65 9.95
C GLU A 57 -11.07 -7.49 9.08
N THR A 58 -11.56 -8.58 9.67
CA THR A 58 -12.60 -9.45 9.12
C THR A 58 -13.76 -9.51 10.11
N ASP A 59 -14.79 -10.29 9.82
CA ASP A 59 -15.95 -10.42 10.70
C ASP A 59 -15.58 -11.03 12.06
N SER A 60 -14.67 -11.99 12.08
CA SER A 60 -14.29 -12.74 13.29
C SER A 60 -12.90 -12.41 13.84
N LEU A 61 -12.00 -11.87 13.02
CA LEU A 61 -10.59 -11.69 13.37
C LEU A 61 -10.11 -10.27 13.08
N ILE A 62 -9.21 -9.81 13.94
CA ILE A 62 -8.33 -8.67 13.68
C ILE A 62 -6.90 -9.20 13.59
N ILE A 63 -6.25 -8.98 12.45
CA ILE A 63 -4.88 -9.40 12.21
C ILE A 63 -3.98 -8.16 12.15
N ASN A 64 -3.09 -8.05 13.12
CA ASN A 64 -2.10 -7.00 13.26
C ASN A 64 -0.74 -7.53 12.78
N LYS A 65 -0.22 -6.99 11.68
CA LYS A 65 1.03 -7.46 11.06
C LYS A 65 2.13 -6.40 11.17
N VAL A 66 3.32 -6.82 11.59
CA VAL A 66 4.56 -6.05 11.40
C VAL A 66 5.10 -6.35 10.01
N LEU A 67 5.46 -5.31 9.28
CA LEU A 67 5.99 -5.39 7.93
C LEU A 67 7.24 -4.53 7.82
N TYR A 68 8.20 -4.93 7.00
CA TYR A 68 9.36 -4.08 6.73
C TYR A 68 8.93 -2.82 5.98
N ARG A 69 9.31 -1.67 6.52
CA ARG A 69 9.34 -0.40 5.78
C ARG A 69 10.64 -0.28 4.99
N TYR A 70 11.76 -0.70 5.56
CA TYR A 70 13.06 -0.77 4.91
C TYR A 70 13.57 -2.20 5.02
N TYR A 71 14.01 -2.78 3.91
CA TYR A 71 14.55 -4.13 3.89
C TYR A 71 15.74 -4.22 2.93
N PHE A 72 16.80 -4.90 3.37
CA PHE A 72 17.94 -5.25 2.54
C PHE A 72 18.02 -6.76 2.46
N GLY A 73 18.13 -7.30 1.25
CA GLY A 73 18.23 -8.73 1.01
C GLY A 73 19.18 -9.05 -0.14
N GLU A 74 19.28 -10.34 -0.43
CA GLU A 74 20.09 -10.86 -1.52
C GLU A 74 19.39 -12.06 -2.14
N ILE A 75 19.36 -12.10 -3.46
CA ILE A 75 18.94 -13.28 -4.24
C ILE A 75 20.17 -13.89 -4.91
N SER A 76 20.10 -15.18 -5.22
CA SER A 76 21.17 -15.87 -5.93
C SER A 76 21.43 -15.27 -7.32
N LYS A 77 22.63 -15.51 -7.86
CA LYS A 77 22.97 -15.09 -9.23
C LYS A 77 22.01 -15.66 -10.27
N GLN A 78 21.51 -16.88 -10.06
CA GLN A 78 20.57 -17.53 -10.96
C GLN A 78 19.19 -16.87 -10.89
N GLU A 79 18.66 -16.62 -9.69
CA GLU A 79 17.39 -15.90 -9.52
C GLU A 79 17.47 -14.49 -10.10
N ASN A 80 18.55 -13.76 -9.86
CA ASN A 80 18.75 -12.42 -10.43
C ASN A 80 18.76 -12.46 -11.97
N LYS A 81 19.41 -13.46 -12.57
CA LYS A 81 19.37 -13.66 -14.03
C LYS A 81 17.94 -13.92 -14.52
N GLN A 82 17.18 -14.76 -13.81
CA GLN A 82 15.78 -15.07 -14.17
C GLN A 82 14.88 -13.83 -14.05
N VAL A 83 15.00 -13.06 -12.97
CA VAL A 83 14.27 -11.80 -12.76
C VAL A 83 14.56 -10.81 -13.90
N ARG A 84 15.82 -10.66 -14.30
CA ARG A 84 16.21 -9.77 -15.41
C ARG A 84 15.62 -10.20 -16.74
N ILE A 85 15.66 -11.51 -17.05
CA ILE A 85 15.03 -12.06 -18.26
C ILE A 85 13.53 -11.81 -18.24
N TYR A 86 12.87 -12.06 -17.10
CA TYR A 86 11.44 -11.84 -16.92
C TYR A 86 11.07 -10.36 -17.14
N LEU A 87 11.79 -9.43 -16.51
CA LEU A 87 11.55 -8.00 -16.65
C LEU A 87 11.81 -7.49 -18.07
N ASN A 88 12.83 -7.99 -18.77
CA ASN A 88 13.09 -7.63 -20.16
C ASN A 88 11.92 -8.04 -21.08
N ARG A 89 11.37 -9.24 -20.85
CA ARG A 89 10.20 -9.75 -21.58
C ARG A 89 8.94 -8.93 -21.27
N LEU A 90 8.67 -8.68 -19.98
CA LEU A 90 7.47 -7.95 -19.57
C LEU A 90 7.48 -6.49 -20.03
N ALA A 91 8.58 -5.77 -19.77
CA ALA A 91 8.64 -4.34 -20.02
C ALA A 91 8.96 -4.00 -21.49
N ASN A 92 9.26 -5.01 -22.31
CA ASN A 92 9.83 -4.85 -23.66
C ASN A 92 11.02 -3.87 -23.66
N LYS A 93 11.90 -4.02 -22.67
CA LYS A 93 13.10 -3.21 -22.47
C LYS A 93 14.33 -4.09 -22.54
N ASP A 94 15.40 -3.58 -23.15
CA ASP A 94 16.72 -4.20 -23.06
C ASP A 94 17.44 -3.65 -21.82
N ILE A 95 17.22 -4.29 -20.67
CA ILE A 95 17.94 -3.94 -19.45
C ILE A 95 19.30 -4.64 -19.49
N ASP A 96 20.32 -3.82 -19.70
CA ASP A 96 21.73 -4.18 -19.54
C ASP A 96 21.99 -4.84 -18.17
N THR A 97 22.65 -5.99 -18.20
CA THR A 97 23.00 -6.78 -17.01
C THR A 97 23.86 -6.04 -15.99
N THR A 98 24.59 -5.00 -16.41
CA THR A 98 25.47 -4.19 -15.56
C THR A 98 24.72 -3.06 -14.82
N LYS A 99 23.47 -2.79 -15.20
CA LYS A 99 22.67 -1.72 -14.60
C LYS A 99 21.87 -2.22 -13.41
N ASN A 100 21.66 -1.31 -12.46
CA ASN A 100 20.67 -1.53 -11.42
C ASN A 100 19.28 -1.54 -12.04
N ILE A 101 18.38 -2.29 -11.43
CA ILE A 101 16.96 -2.25 -11.75
C ILE A 101 16.26 -1.54 -10.61
N ILE A 102 15.50 -0.51 -10.93
CA ILE A 102 14.58 0.11 -9.98
C ILE A 102 13.18 -0.32 -10.40
N ILE A 103 12.46 -1.02 -9.52
CA ILE A 103 11.05 -1.36 -9.73
C ILE A 103 10.22 -0.40 -8.89
N TYR A 104 9.32 0.30 -9.55
CA TYR A 104 8.19 0.93 -8.88
C TYR A 104 6.99 0.01 -9.02
N PHE A 105 6.67 -0.66 -7.92
CA PHE A 105 5.64 -1.68 -7.85
C PHE A 105 4.34 -1.07 -7.33
N LYS A 106 3.25 -1.41 -7.99
CA LYS A 106 1.89 -1.16 -7.51
C LYS A 106 1.14 -2.47 -7.39
N GLU A 107 0.52 -2.67 -6.24
CA GLU A 107 -0.39 -3.80 -6.08
C GLU A 107 -1.53 -3.74 -7.10
N ARG A 108 -2.14 -2.56 -7.25
CA ARG A 108 -3.32 -2.38 -8.10
C ARG A 108 -3.32 -1.06 -8.86
N LEU A 109 -3.79 -1.10 -10.10
CA LEU A 109 -4.16 0.08 -10.90
C LEU A 109 -5.61 -0.06 -11.35
N VAL A 110 -6.40 1.01 -11.18
CA VAL A 110 -7.83 1.04 -11.49
C VAL A 110 -8.15 2.05 -12.58
N GLY A 111 -8.91 1.60 -13.58
CA GLY A 111 -9.49 2.40 -14.66
C GLY A 111 -10.60 3.32 -14.16
N PHE A 112 -11.15 4.13 -15.07
CA PHE A 112 -12.20 5.10 -14.73
C PHE A 112 -13.43 4.44 -14.11
N ASN A 113 -14.00 3.43 -14.77
CA ASN A 113 -15.21 2.73 -14.28
C ASN A 113 -15.00 2.15 -12.87
N GLN A 114 -13.92 1.39 -12.68
CA GLN A 114 -13.61 0.83 -11.36
C GLN A 114 -13.37 1.91 -10.31
N SER A 115 -12.74 3.04 -10.68
CA SER A 115 -12.53 4.15 -9.74
C SER A 115 -13.83 4.82 -9.28
N ILE A 116 -14.88 4.77 -10.10
CA ILE A 116 -16.23 5.20 -9.71
C ILE A 116 -16.89 4.16 -8.80
N GLU A 117 -16.80 2.87 -9.15
CA GLU A 117 -17.40 1.78 -8.37
C GLU A 117 -16.81 1.67 -6.95
N GLU A 118 -15.50 1.90 -6.81
CA GLU A 118 -14.81 1.88 -5.51
C GLU A 118 -14.96 3.20 -4.74
N CYS A 119 -15.65 4.19 -5.30
CA CYS A 119 -15.86 5.46 -4.64
C CYS A 119 -16.77 5.29 -3.40
N THR A 120 -16.49 6.07 -2.36
CA THR A 120 -17.32 6.12 -1.15
C THR A 120 -18.74 6.66 -1.43
N TYR A 121 -18.90 7.41 -2.51
CA TYR A 121 -20.17 7.99 -2.92
C TYR A 121 -20.75 7.25 -4.12
N ASP A 122 -22.00 6.83 -3.98
CA ASP A 122 -22.75 6.13 -5.02
C ASP A 122 -23.53 7.17 -5.83
N VAL A 123 -23.15 7.34 -7.11
CA VAL A 123 -23.77 8.31 -8.01
C VAL A 123 -25.18 7.95 -8.43
N ASP A 124 -25.57 6.67 -8.31
CA ASP A 124 -26.91 6.20 -8.66
C ASP A 124 -27.90 6.41 -7.50
N LYS A 125 -27.39 6.68 -6.29
CA LYS A 125 -28.18 7.02 -5.11
C LYS A 125 -28.45 8.51 -5.01
N SER A 126 -29.58 8.86 -4.41
CA SER A 126 -29.90 10.25 -4.06
C SER A 126 -28.89 10.82 -3.05
N ILE A 127 -28.80 12.15 -2.99
CA ILE A 127 -27.96 12.85 -2.02
C ILE A 127 -28.37 12.48 -0.58
N GLN A 128 -29.67 12.30 -0.33
CA GLN A 128 -30.21 11.91 0.97
C GLN A 128 -29.73 10.51 1.38
N GLU A 129 -29.76 9.54 0.47
CA GLU A 129 -29.28 8.19 0.73
C GLU A 129 -27.78 8.16 1.01
N ASN A 130 -26.98 8.88 0.20
CA ASN A 130 -25.55 9.03 0.45
C ASN A 130 -25.27 9.72 1.80
N TYR A 131 -26.08 10.71 2.19
CA TYR A 131 -25.95 11.39 3.47
C TYR A 131 -26.28 10.47 4.65
N SER A 132 -27.32 9.63 4.53
CA SER A 132 -27.64 8.62 5.54
C SER A 132 -26.51 7.58 5.69
N ILE A 133 -25.91 7.14 4.59
CA ILE A 133 -24.73 6.25 4.62
C ILE A 133 -23.56 6.94 5.31
N TYR A 134 -23.29 8.20 4.96
CA TYR A 134 -22.26 9.01 5.61
C TYR A 134 -22.51 9.11 7.12
N LEU A 135 -23.72 9.47 7.56
CA LEU A 135 -24.05 9.58 8.98
C LEU A 135 -23.84 8.26 9.71
N ASN A 136 -24.25 7.11 9.14
CA ASN A 136 -24.02 5.80 9.74
C ASN A 136 -22.53 5.45 9.88
N ASN A 137 -21.70 5.93 8.96
CA ASN A 137 -20.24 5.74 9.04
C ASN A 137 -19.60 6.68 10.06
N VAL A 138 -20.13 7.91 10.20
CA VAL A 138 -19.61 8.92 11.14
C VAL A 138 -20.09 8.70 12.57
N THR A 139 -21.30 8.23 12.83
CA THR A 139 -21.79 7.99 14.21
C THR A 139 -20.96 6.95 14.98
N ASN A 140 -20.14 6.17 14.29
CA ASN A 140 -19.17 5.24 14.86
C ASN A 140 -17.80 5.87 15.18
N GLN A 141 -17.56 7.14 14.86
CA GLN A 141 -16.31 7.87 15.06
C GLN A 141 -16.62 9.29 15.57
N SER A 142 -16.04 9.72 16.69
CA SER A 142 -16.36 10.98 17.39
C SER A 142 -16.05 12.28 16.59
N HIS A 143 -16.76 12.51 15.50
CA HIS A 143 -16.61 13.66 14.61
C HIS A 143 -17.88 14.51 14.62
N ASN A 144 -17.71 15.82 14.47
CA ASN A 144 -18.82 16.76 14.35
C ASN A 144 -19.68 16.39 13.13
N GLU A 145 -20.98 16.19 13.36
CA GLU A 145 -21.93 15.90 12.28
C GLU A 145 -21.96 17.07 11.28
N MET A 146 -21.81 16.74 10.01
CA MET A 146 -21.89 17.70 8.91
C MET A 146 -23.37 17.92 8.55
N SER A 147 -23.79 19.16 8.31
CA SER A 147 -25.16 19.42 7.83
C SER A 147 -25.41 18.80 6.45
N LEU A 148 -26.65 18.46 6.12
CA LEU A 148 -27.02 17.99 4.77
C LEU A 148 -26.62 18.99 3.68
N LEU A 149 -26.69 20.29 3.96
CA LEU A 149 -26.32 21.33 3.01
C LEU A 149 -24.81 21.31 2.71
N ASP A 150 -23.98 21.16 3.74
CA ASP A 150 -22.53 21.07 3.55
C ASP A 150 -22.12 19.74 2.94
N PHE A 151 -22.80 18.65 3.31
CA PHE A 151 -22.63 17.36 2.65
C PHE A 151 -22.93 17.45 1.16
N LYS A 152 -24.03 18.10 0.77
CA LYS A 152 -24.37 18.33 -0.64
C LYS A 152 -23.27 19.08 -1.39
N LYS A 153 -22.64 20.09 -0.78
CA LYS A 153 -21.50 20.80 -1.39
C LYS A 153 -20.30 19.87 -1.56
N VAL A 154 -19.96 19.09 -0.53
CA VAL A 154 -18.84 18.13 -0.56
C VAL A 154 -19.08 17.05 -1.61
N PHE A 155 -20.28 16.45 -1.64
CA PHE A 155 -20.69 15.45 -2.61
C PHE A 155 -20.61 15.99 -4.04
N ASN A 156 -21.24 17.14 -4.33
CA ASN A 156 -21.20 17.72 -5.67
C ASN A 156 -19.76 18.04 -6.11
N ASN A 157 -18.96 18.63 -5.23
CA ASN A 157 -17.54 18.88 -5.50
C ASN A 157 -16.77 17.59 -5.77
N HIS A 158 -17.09 16.52 -5.03
CA HIS A 158 -16.50 15.20 -5.22
C HIS A 158 -16.88 14.63 -6.59
N ILE A 159 -18.17 14.55 -6.94
CA ILE A 159 -18.64 14.00 -8.21
C ILE A 159 -17.98 14.74 -9.39
N THR A 160 -18.02 16.08 -9.35
CA THR A 160 -17.42 16.91 -10.41
C THR A 160 -15.90 16.72 -10.52
N LYS A 161 -15.24 16.28 -9.43
CA LYS A 161 -13.80 16.09 -9.38
C LYS A 161 -13.35 14.68 -9.73
N PHE A 162 -14.10 13.66 -9.34
CA PHE A 162 -13.64 12.27 -9.40
C PHE A 162 -14.47 11.38 -10.32
N HIS A 163 -15.66 11.82 -10.74
CA HIS A 163 -16.56 11.05 -11.62
C HIS A 163 -16.67 11.63 -13.04
N SER A 164 -15.83 12.62 -13.38
CA SER A 164 -15.72 13.12 -14.75
C SER A 164 -14.67 12.32 -15.52
N GLU A 165 -15.10 11.61 -16.56
CA GLU A 165 -14.22 10.81 -17.43
C GLU A 165 -13.12 11.67 -18.06
N VAL A 166 -13.51 12.83 -18.58
CA VAL A 166 -12.59 13.83 -19.16
C VAL A 166 -11.51 14.20 -18.13
N ARG A 167 -11.92 14.54 -16.91
CA ARG A 167 -10.99 14.92 -15.84
C ARG A 167 -10.09 13.76 -15.40
N TYR A 168 -10.63 12.54 -15.33
CA TYR A 168 -9.85 11.35 -15.05
C TYR A 168 -8.72 11.18 -16.07
N TYR A 169 -9.03 11.32 -17.37
CA TYR A 169 -8.04 11.18 -18.42
C TYR A 169 -7.04 12.36 -18.47
N ASP A 170 -7.45 13.58 -18.14
CA ASP A 170 -6.55 14.72 -17.98
C ASP A 170 -5.55 14.48 -16.83
N ASP A 171 -6.04 14.02 -15.67
CA ASP A 171 -5.20 13.70 -14.50
C ASP A 171 -4.29 12.48 -14.78
N TYR A 172 -4.78 11.48 -15.51
CA TYR A 172 -3.98 10.36 -16.02
C TYR A 172 -2.82 10.87 -16.88
N GLU A 173 -3.08 11.73 -17.87
CA GLU A 173 -2.04 12.23 -18.78
C GLU A 173 -1.03 13.12 -18.04
N LYS A 174 -1.51 14.00 -17.15
CA LYS A 174 -0.65 14.85 -16.31
C LYS A 174 0.26 14.02 -15.41
N THR A 175 -0.28 12.96 -14.83
CA THR A 175 0.48 12.01 -14.00
C THR A 175 1.51 11.26 -14.85
N ALA A 176 1.14 10.84 -16.06
CA ALA A 176 2.04 10.17 -16.99
C ALA A 176 3.23 11.07 -17.40
N LYS A 177 2.95 12.32 -17.79
CA LYS A 177 3.98 13.34 -18.09
C LYS A 177 4.94 13.54 -16.91
N THR A 178 4.39 13.68 -15.70
CA THR A 178 5.17 13.90 -14.48
C THR A 178 6.05 12.70 -14.15
N LYS A 179 5.48 11.49 -14.21
CA LYS A 179 6.20 10.23 -13.93
C LYS A 179 7.30 9.97 -14.95
N SER A 180 7.10 10.31 -16.22
CA SER A 180 8.15 10.17 -17.25
C SER A 180 9.34 11.10 -17.01
N LYS A 181 9.08 12.37 -16.66
CA LYS A 181 10.16 13.31 -16.23
C LYS A 181 10.92 12.77 -15.03
N CYS A 182 10.22 12.14 -14.10
CA CYS A 182 10.78 11.48 -12.94
C CYS A 182 11.68 10.29 -13.29
N ILE A 183 11.23 9.41 -14.17
CA ILE A 183 12.01 8.29 -14.69
C ILE A 183 13.31 8.81 -15.31
N GLN A 184 13.20 9.75 -16.25
CA GLN A 184 14.36 10.34 -16.94
C GLN A 184 15.34 10.98 -15.96
N LYS A 185 14.83 11.70 -14.95
CA LYS A 185 15.66 12.35 -13.92
C LYS A 185 16.48 11.34 -13.14
N ILE A 186 15.89 10.24 -12.69
CA ILE A 186 16.58 9.23 -11.89
C ILE A 186 17.51 8.38 -12.76
N GLU A 187 17.08 7.94 -13.95
CA GLU A 187 17.92 7.17 -14.87
C GLU A 187 19.14 7.97 -15.37
N LYS A 188 19.02 9.30 -15.52
CA LYS A 188 20.16 10.15 -15.89
C LYS A 188 21.19 10.29 -14.76
N LYS A 189 20.75 10.18 -13.51
CA LYS A 189 21.58 10.43 -12.31
C LYS A 189 22.04 9.16 -11.62
N SER A 190 21.57 8.01 -12.06
CA SER A 190 21.94 6.72 -11.50
C SER A 190 22.24 5.72 -12.60
N ASN A 191 23.12 4.77 -12.34
CA ASN A 191 23.38 3.66 -13.28
C ASN A 191 22.24 2.62 -13.21
N SER A 192 21.01 3.07 -13.49
CA SER A 192 19.79 2.29 -13.24
C SER A 192 18.79 2.39 -14.38
N LYS A 193 17.92 1.38 -14.48
CA LYS A 193 16.73 1.39 -15.32
C LYS A 193 15.47 1.18 -14.50
N ILE A 194 14.47 2.04 -14.73
CA ILE A 194 13.22 2.01 -13.98
C ILE A 194 12.18 1.17 -14.74
N ASN A 195 11.57 0.24 -14.02
CA ASN A 195 10.44 -0.55 -14.47
C ASN A 195 9.22 -0.20 -13.61
N LEU A 196 8.11 0.10 -14.28
CA LEU A 196 6.83 0.32 -13.63
C LEU A 196 6.08 -1.00 -13.71
N ILE A 197 5.82 -1.61 -12.56
CA ILE A 197 5.20 -2.93 -12.47
C ILE A 197 3.90 -2.83 -11.69
N VAL A 198 2.85 -3.46 -12.21
CA VAL A 198 1.56 -3.58 -11.53
C VAL A 198 1.19 -5.05 -11.40
N HIS A 199 0.65 -5.48 -10.26
CA HIS A 199 0.19 -6.87 -10.13
C HIS A 199 -1.24 -7.05 -10.64
N GLU A 200 -2.15 -6.17 -10.26
CA GLU A 200 -3.56 -6.23 -10.66
C GLU A 200 -3.96 -4.98 -11.47
N ASN A 201 -4.34 -5.19 -12.73
CA ASN A 201 -4.85 -4.12 -13.59
C ASN A 201 -6.37 -4.26 -13.80
N ILE A 202 -7.15 -3.34 -13.25
CA ILE A 202 -8.61 -3.32 -13.41
C ILE A 202 -9.00 -2.19 -14.35
N GLY A 203 -8.83 -2.42 -15.65
CA GLY A 203 -9.24 -1.47 -16.69
C GLY A 203 -8.39 -0.20 -16.80
N TYR A 204 -7.20 -0.16 -16.20
CA TYR A 204 -6.27 0.97 -16.34
C TYR A 204 -5.49 0.87 -17.67
N LYS A 205 -5.29 2.01 -18.34
CA LYS A 205 -4.52 2.08 -19.58
C LYS A 205 -3.02 1.95 -19.28
N LEU A 206 -2.48 0.74 -19.38
CA LEU A 206 -1.08 0.43 -19.05
C LEU A 206 -0.05 1.10 -19.97
N LYS A 207 -0.41 1.33 -21.25
CA LYS A 207 0.47 1.94 -22.24
C LYS A 207 0.00 3.35 -22.62
N ASN A 208 0.91 4.31 -22.56
CA ASN A 208 0.74 5.66 -23.10
C ASN A 208 2.01 6.11 -23.83
N ASP A 209 1.99 7.35 -24.32
CA ASP A 209 3.09 7.94 -25.09
C ASP A 209 4.37 8.18 -24.27
N TYR A 210 4.29 8.07 -22.94
CA TYR A 210 5.38 8.40 -22.03
C TYR A 210 6.08 7.18 -21.43
N PHE A 211 5.34 6.10 -21.16
CA PHE A 211 5.84 4.84 -20.65
C PHE A 211 4.80 3.71 -20.76
N THR A 212 5.22 2.50 -20.39
CA THR A 212 4.36 1.33 -20.25
C THR A 212 4.51 0.75 -18.86
N TRP A 213 3.39 0.48 -18.20
CA TRP A 213 3.32 -0.42 -17.05
C TRP A 213 3.38 -1.86 -17.53
N ALA A 214 4.21 -2.67 -16.90
CA ALA A 214 4.24 -4.11 -17.12
C ALA A 214 3.39 -4.79 -16.04
N GLU A 215 2.48 -5.65 -16.48
CA GLU A 215 1.63 -6.43 -15.58
C GLU A 215 2.36 -7.69 -15.12
N ASP A 216 2.53 -7.84 -13.82
CA ASP A 216 3.20 -8.96 -13.18
C ASP A 216 2.23 -10.08 -12.86
N THR A 217 2.50 -11.27 -13.40
CA THR A 217 1.71 -12.48 -13.13
C THR A 217 1.94 -13.06 -11.72
N GLY A 218 2.55 -12.28 -10.82
CA GLY A 218 2.87 -12.65 -9.44
C GLY A 218 4.33 -13.02 -9.19
N VAL A 219 5.21 -13.02 -10.21
CA VAL A 219 6.62 -13.39 -10.02
C VAL A 219 7.35 -12.35 -9.17
N ILE A 220 7.20 -11.06 -9.51
CA ILE A 220 7.83 -9.97 -8.75
C ILE A 220 7.18 -9.82 -7.39
N LYS A 221 5.84 -9.89 -7.34
CA LYS A 221 5.09 -9.84 -6.09
C LYS A 221 5.53 -10.93 -5.11
N ASN A 222 5.54 -12.19 -5.53
CA ASN A 222 5.85 -13.29 -4.63
C ASN A 222 7.33 -13.32 -4.21
N MET A 223 8.24 -12.85 -5.07
CA MET A 223 9.67 -12.83 -4.76
C MET A 223 10.07 -11.68 -3.82
N PHE A 224 9.46 -10.50 -3.96
CA PHE A 224 9.92 -9.30 -3.24
C PHE A 224 8.87 -8.65 -2.35
N PHE A 225 7.58 -8.80 -2.66
CA PHE A 225 6.49 -8.03 -2.05
C PHE A 225 5.38 -8.90 -1.45
N GLU A 226 5.67 -10.16 -1.09
CA GLU A 226 4.69 -11.18 -0.71
C GLU A 226 3.68 -10.71 0.37
N ILE A 227 4.11 -9.80 1.26
CA ILE A 227 3.32 -9.34 2.40
C ILE A 227 2.90 -7.86 2.28
N ASN A 228 3.25 -7.19 1.17
CA ASN A 228 3.03 -5.76 0.99
C ASN A 228 1.90 -5.47 0.00
N THR A 229 0.87 -4.81 0.50
CA THR A 229 -0.32 -4.38 -0.27
C THR A 229 -0.21 -2.94 -0.78
N GLY A 230 0.99 -2.44 -1.09
CA GLY A 230 1.27 -1.00 -1.23
C GLY A 230 2.01 -0.57 -2.50
N ASN A 231 2.29 0.74 -2.56
CA ASN A 231 3.27 1.30 -3.48
C ASN A 231 4.66 1.07 -2.90
N ASP A 232 5.44 0.22 -3.56
CA ASP A 232 6.76 -0.17 -3.11
C ASP A 232 7.82 0.19 -4.14
N LEU A 233 9.00 0.54 -3.63
CA LEU A 233 10.19 0.71 -4.44
C LEU A 233 11.17 -0.43 -4.14
N LEU A 234 11.65 -1.10 -5.18
CA LEU A 234 12.76 -2.04 -5.11
C LEU A 234 13.94 -1.51 -5.92
N ILE A 235 15.14 -1.60 -5.38
CA ILE A 235 16.39 -1.37 -6.11
C ILE A 235 17.15 -2.69 -6.09
N LEU A 236 17.36 -3.30 -7.25
CA LEU A 236 18.08 -4.57 -7.45
C LEU A 236 19.40 -4.32 -8.18
N LYS A 237 20.50 -4.71 -7.55
CA LYS A 237 21.86 -4.57 -8.10
C LYS A 237 22.23 -5.72 -9.05
N PRO A 238 23.24 -5.56 -9.92
CA PRO A 238 23.76 -6.64 -10.76
C PRO A 238 24.24 -7.87 -10.00
N ASN A 239 24.69 -7.71 -8.75
CA ASN A 239 25.18 -8.80 -7.92
C ASN A 239 24.08 -9.56 -7.17
N GLY A 240 22.81 -9.18 -7.29
CA GLY A 240 21.68 -9.84 -6.61
C GLY A 240 21.30 -9.22 -5.27
N LYS A 241 22.10 -8.28 -4.73
CA LYS A 241 21.69 -7.50 -3.55
C LYS A 241 20.53 -6.59 -3.91
N TYR A 242 19.55 -6.47 -3.01
CA TYR A 242 18.39 -5.62 -3.23
C TYR A 242 17.97 -4.85 -1.98
N PHE A 243 17.30 -3.73 -2.23
CA PHE A 243 16.74 -2.85 -1.21
C PHE A 243 15.27 -2.61 -1.52
N ILE A 244 14.40 -2.79 -0.52
CA ILE A 244 12.97 -2.49 -0.61
C ILE A 244 12.63 -1.35 0.34
N LYS A 245 11.81 -0.43 -0.16
CA LYS A 245 11.19 0.63 0.61
C LYS A 245 9.69 0.64 0.39
N ASN A 246 8.94 0.41 1.47
CA ASN A 246 7.48 0.58 1.46
C ASN A 246 7.11 2.04 1.70
N GLY A 247 6.30 2.61 0.80
CA GLY A 247 5.88 4.01 0.81
C GLY A 247 7.00 5.01 0.43
N TYR A 248 6.74 6.29 0.66
CA TYR A 248 7.52 7.40 0.08
C TYR A 248 9.02 7.36 0.35
N VAL A 249 9.81 7.70 -0.67
CA VAL A 249 11.25 7.93 -0.59
C VAL A 249 11.65 9.08 -1.51
N SER A 250 12.51 9.97 -1.02
CA SER A 250 12.96 11.12 -1.80
C SER A 250 13.86 10.69 -2.97
N ASP A 251 13.83 11.46 -4.05
CA ASP A 251 14.65 11.20 -5.24
C ASP A 251 16.16 11.16 -4.91
N SER A 252 16.60 12.03 -3.99
CA SER A 252 18.00 12.07 -3.55
C SER A 252 18.40 10.77 -2.84
N ASN A 253 17.52 10.21 -2.01
CA ASN A 253 17.76 8.94 -1.35
C ASN A 253 17.78 7.78 -2.35
N ILE A 254 16.85 7.75 -3.33
CA ILE A 254 16.87 6.75 -4.41
C ILE A 254 18.20 6.80 -5.15
N ILE A 255 18.61 7.99 -5.61
CA ILE A 255 19.86 8.17 -6.37
C ILE A 255 21.08 7.77 -5.52
N LYS A 256 21.12 8.18 -4.25
CA LYS A 256 22.22 7.84 -3.35
C LYS A 256 22.35 6.33 -3.16
N ILE A 257 21.25 5.65 -2.84
CA ILE A 257 21.23 4.20 -2.62
C ILE A 257 21.58 3.46 -3.92
N ALA A 258 21.03 3.90 -5.06
CA ALA A 258 21.31 3.32 -6.36
C ALA A 258 22.77 3.49 -6.81
N ASN A 259 23.44 4.59 -6.44
CA ASN A 259 24.84 4.83 -6.81
C ASN A 259 25.85 4.22 -5.83
N GLU A 260 25.42 3.87 -4.63
CA GLU A 260 26.30 3.21 -3.67
C GLU A 260 26.74 1.83 -4.19
N SER A 261 28.04 1.58 -4.21
CA SER A 261 28.61 0.34 -4.74
C SER A 261 28.58 -0.78 -3.71
N ASP A 262 28.77 -0.44 -2.44
CA ASP A 262 28.74 -1.37 -1.32
C ASP A 262 27.68 -0.97 -0.27
N TRP A 263 26.72 -1.87 -0.06
CA TRP A 263 25.67 -1.69 0.93
C TRP A 263 26.00 -2.29 2.29
N SER A 264 27.24 -2.71 2.56
CA SER A 264 27.63 -3.30 3.84
C SER A 264 27.31 -2.37 5.03
N GLU A 265 27.59 -1.07 4.92
CA GLU A 265 27.22 -0.09 5.97
C GLU A 265 25.70 0.04 6.12
N TYR A 266 24.97 0.15 5.00
CA TYR A 266 23.50 0.24 5.00
C TYR A 266 22.85 -0.99 5.66
N TYR A 267 23.36 -2.18 5.34
CA TYR A 267 22.90 -3.45 5.88
C TYR A 267 23.20 -3.54 7.39
N ASN A 268 24.42 -3.17 7.81
CA ASN A 268 24.80 -3.20 9.22
C ASN A 268 23.96 -2.22 10.05
N ASP A 269 23.74 -1.00 9.54
CA ASP A 269 22.89 0.00 10.21
C ASP A 269 21.43 -0.43 10.26
N TRP A 270 20.92 -1.06 9.19
CA TRP A 270 19.60 -1.67 9.17
C TRP A 270 19.49 -2.78 10.21
N LYS A 271 20.44 -3.71 10.24
CA LYS A 271 20.48 -4.83 11.19
C LYS A 271 20.55 -4.35 12.64
N LYS A 272 21.44 -3.40 12.95
CA LYS A 272 21.49 -2.76 14.27
C LYS A 272 20.18 -2.07 14.61
N THR A 273 19.57 -1.37 13.66
CA THR A 273 18.27 -0.75 13.88
C THR A 273 17.20 -1.77 14.23
N THR A 274 17.16 -2.92 13.53
CA THR A 274 16.18 -3.99 13.79
C THR A 274 16.44 -4.68 15.14
N GLU A 275 17.68 -4.96 15.49
CA GLU A 275 18.06 -5.77 16.67
C GLU A 275 18.13 -4.95 17.96
N GLU A 276 18.76 -3.77 17.92
CA GLU A 276 19.01 -2.93 19.10
C GLU A 276 17.83 -1.97 19.42
N LYS A 277 16.68 -2.15 18.75
CA LYS A 277 15.42 -1.42 18.99
C LYS A 277 15.55 0.11 18.91
N PHE A 278 16.44 0.63 18.07
CA PHE A 278 16.53 2.08 17.82
C PHE A 278 15.26 2.61 17.14
N SER A 279 14.33 3.17 17.93
CA SER A 279 13.03 3.64 17.43
C SER A 279 13.13 4.62 16.25
N LYS A 280 14.14 5.50 16.26
CA LYS A 280 14.40 6.49 15.20
C LYS A 280 15.43 6.05 14.15
N GLY A 281 15.91 4.81 14.22
CA GLY A 281 16.97 4.30 13.37
C GLY A 281 18.39 4.56 13.89
N HIS A 282 19.33 3.77 13.39
CA HIS A 282 20.78 3.92 13.56
C HIS A 282 21.43 4.42 12.27
N GLY A 283 22.55 5.15 12.39
CA GLY A 283 23.39 5.57 11.27
C GLY A 283 22.66 6.10 10.03
N ILE A 284 22.83 5.43 8.90
CA ILE A 284 22.23 5.79 7.61
C ILE A 284 20.69 5.67 7.64
N ILE A 285 20.13 4.67 8.31
CA ILE A 285 18.67 4.50 8.39
C ILE A 285 18.03 5.71 9.07
N LYS A 286 18.63 6.20 10.16
CA LYS A 286 18.19 7.43 10.83
C LYS A 286 18.17 8.63 9.87
N LYS A 287 19.22 8.78 9.06
CA LYS A 287 19.34 9.88 8.07
C LYS A 287 18.29 9.75 6.97
N LEU A 288 18.06 8.55 6.45
CA LEU A 288 17.03 8.30 5.42
C LEU A 288 15.64 8.72 5.92
N VAL A 289 15.35 8.47 7.20
CA VAL A 289 14.08 8.83 7.84
C VAL A 289 13.96 10.32 8.08
N GLN A 290 15.00 10.96 8.62
CA GLN A 290 15.00 12.41 8.88
C GLN A 290 14.83 13.20 7.59
N ASN A 291 15.32 12.67 6.47
CA ASN A 291 15.18 13.23 5.13
C ASN A 291 13.87 12.84 4.42
N ASN A 292 12.86 12.30 5.12
CA ASN A 292 11.53 12.03 4.56
C ASN A 292 10.48 13.07 5.00
N VAL A 293 10.89 14.33 5.17
CA VAL A 293 9.94 15.43 5.41
C VAL A 293 8.97 15.49 4.23
N TYR A 294 7.66 15.50 4.52
CA TYR A 294 6.53 15.50 3.57
C TYR A 294 6.57 16.59 2.48
N HIS A 295 7.53 17.51 2.54
CA HIS A 295 7.72 18.62 1.59
C HIS A 295 8.82 18.37 0.54
N LEU A 296 9.50 17.22 0.58
CA LEU A 296 10.53 16.92 -0.41
C LEU A 296 9.93 16.41 -1.71
N LYS A 297 10.45 16.91 -2.84
CA LYS A 297 10.11 16.42 -4.17
C LYS A 297 10.42 14.93 -4.25
N HIS A 298 9.39 14.13 -4.52
CA HIS A 298 9.48 12.69 -4.66
C HIS A 298 8.81 12.27 -5.97
N CYS A 299 9.46 11.36 -6.66
CA CYS A 299 9.01 10.84 -7.93
C CYS A 299 8.21 9.54 -7.80
N PHE A 300 8.41 8.79 -6.71
CA PHE A 300 7.90 7.43 -6.52
C PHE A 300 7.29 7.28 -5.12
#